data_AF-D5SPD9-F1
#
_entry.id   AF-D5SPD9-F1
#
_cell.length_a   1.000
_cell.length_b   1.000
_cell.length_c   1.000
_cell.angle_alpha   90.00
_cell.angle_beta   90.00
_cell.angle_gamma   90.00
#
_symmetry.space_group_name_H-M   'P 1'
#
loop_
_entity.id
_entity.type
_entity.pdbx_description
1 polymer ?
#
loop_
_entity_poly.entity_id
_entity_poly.type
_entity_poly.pdbx_seq_one_letter_code
_entity_poly.pdbx_strand_id
1 'polypeptide(L)'
;MNQPMPDFKWNELDFLEFFPVAPILEDYYAASYNYEAERNGLRLLFTVWEMESVIQASLFRLSSEKALSTWAAYVRGEVRLIDDDRGRYLEFEDCIVAPNRFWYLEAGDVFDKTRFPFSVTITVTIDPDFHIAFVNYESRT
;
A
#
# COMPACT_ATOMS: atom_id res chain seq x y z
N MET A 1 19.76 -15.98 11.35
CA MET A 1 19.84 -14.60 11.86
C MET A 1 18.58 -13.92 11.40
N ASN A 2 17.77 -13.36 12.31
CA ASN A 2 16.61 -12.57 11.89
C ASN A 2 17.15 -11.33 11.20
N GLN A 3 16.85 -11.15 9.91
CA GLN A 3 17.13 -9.87 9.26
C GLN A 3 16.23 -8.82 9.93
N PRO A 4 16.75 -7.60 10.21
CA PRO A 4 15.89 -6.51 10.65
C PRO A 4 14.84 -6.26 9.57
N MET A 5 13.59 -6.02 9.98
CA MET A 5 12.54 -5.62 9.05
C MET A 5 12.98 -4.34 8.34
N PRO A 6 12.79 -4.22 7.02
CA PRO A 6 13.17 -3.01 6.32
C PRO A 6 12.30 -1.85 6.82
N ASP A 7 12.94 -0.70 7.02
CA ASP A 7 12.22 0.54 7.33
C ASP A 7 11.29 0.88 6.17
N PHE A 8 10.03 1.17 6.47
CA PHE A 8 9.06 1.61 5.47
C PHE A 8 9.44 3.02 4.99
N LYS A 9 9.92 3.13 3.76
CA LYS A 9 10.40 4.39 3.19
C LYS A 9 9.24 5.14 2.56
N TRP A 10 8.62 6.01 3.34
CA TRP A 10 7.49 6.82 2.92
C TRP A 10 7.56 8.22 3.53
N ASN A 11 6.73 9.12 3.01
CA ASN A 11 6.54 10.47 3.54
C ASN A 11 5.06 10.66 3.90
N GLU A 12 4.77 10.93 5.17
CA GLU A 12 3.41 11.19 5.64
C GLU A 12 2.75 12.36 4.91
N LEU A 13 3.52 13.40 4.54
CA LEU A 13 3.01 14.56 3.84
C LEU A 13 2.54 14.22 2.42
N ASP A 14 3.23 13.32 1.73
CA ASP A 14 2.84 12.82 0.41
C ASP A 14 1.46 12.13 0.49
N PHE A 15 1.21 11.37 1.57
CA PHE A 15 -0.07 10.70 1.79
C PHE A 15 -1.19 11.68 2.16
N LEU A 16 -0.88 12.65 3.02
CA LEU A 16 -1.83 13.71 3.37
C LEU A 16 -2.21 14.54 2.13
N GLU A 17 -1.25 14.83 1.27
CA GLU A 17 -1.47 15.52 0.00
C GLU A 17 -2.29 14.66 -0.97
N PHE A 18 -2.02 13.35 -1.04
CA PHE A 18 -2.71 12.43 -1.94
C PHE A 18 -4.17 12.14 -1.52
N PHE A 19 -4.45 11.90 -0.24
CA PHE A 19 -5.78 11.54 0.29
C PHE A 19 -6.67 12.71 0.75
N PRO A 20 -6.26 13.96 0.52
CA PRO A 20 -6.56 15.20 1.31
C PRO A 20 -7.28 15.09 2.68
N VAL A 21 -7.12 13.99 3.41
CA VAL A 21 -7.80 13.73 4.68
C VAL A 21 -6.77 13.14 5.64
N ALA A 22 -6.77 13.63 6.88
CA ALA A 22 -5.90 13.10 7.91
C ALA A 22 -6.25 11.62 8.20
N PRO A 23 -5.26 10.75 8.38
CA PRO A 23 -5.52 9.35 8.65
C PRO A 23 -6.20 9.17 10.01
N ILE A 24 -7.06 8.16 10.10
CA ILE A 24 -7.58 7.65 11.37
C ILE A 24 -6.51 6.70 11.95
N LEU A 25 -6.03 7.02 13.15
CA LEU A 25 -5.06 6.20 13.86
C LEU A 25 -5.79 5.19 14.75
N GLU A 26 -5.43 3.91 14.67
CA GLU A 26 -6.10 2.86 15.46
C GLU A 26 -5.76 2.91 16.96
N ASP A 27 -4.60 3.47 17.35
CA ASP A 27 -4.12 3.48 18.74
C ASP A 27 -3.24 4.70 19.05
N TYR A 28 -2.97 4.93 20.35
CA TYR A 28 -2.11 6.03 20.85
C TYR A 28 -0.66 5.96 20.32
N TYR A 29 -0.22 4.77 19.92
CA TYR A 29 1.09 4.54 19.31
C TYR A 29 1.07 4.54 17.78
N ALA A 30 -0.07 4.87 17.15
CA ALA A 30 -0.25 4.89 15.70
C ALA A 30 0.20 3.57 15.02
N ALA A 31 -0.32 2.43 15.50
CA ALA A 31 0.03 1.12 14.94
C ALA A 31 -0.30 1.00 13.44
N SER A 32 -1.27 1.78 12.97
CA SER A 32 -1.64 1.89 11.56
C SER A 32 -2.17 3.30 11.24
N TYR A 33 -1.99 3.72 9.99
CA TYR A 33 -2.58 4.93 9.42
C TYR A 33 -3.66 4.54 8.43
N ASN A 34 -4.91 4.90 8.70
CA ASN A 34 -6.06 4.54 7.87
C ASN A 34 -6.56 5.75 7.09
N TYR A 35 -6.47 5.67 5.77
CA TYR A 35 -6.96 6.68 4.84
C TYR A 35 -8.22 6.17 4.16
N GLU A 36 -9.24 7.02 4.07
CA GLU A 36 -10.47 6.71 3.35
C GLU A 36 -10.68 7.69 2.20
N ALA A 37 -11.06 7.17 1.05
CA ALA A 37 -11.49 7.97 -0.10
C ALA A 37 -12.80 7.40 -0.66
N GLU A 38 -13.67 8.28 -1.13
CA GLU A 38 -14.95 7.90 -1.76
C GLU A 38 -15.06 8.45 -3.18
N ARG A 39 -15.37 7.59 -4.16
CA ARG A 39 -15.57 7.97 -5.56
C ARG A 39 -16.63 7.08 -6.19
N ASN A 40 -17.58 7.68 -6.93
CA ASN A 40 -18.53 6.95 -7.77
C ASN A 40 -19.27 5.78 -7.07
N GLY A 41 -19.68 5.98 -5.81
CA GLY A 41 -20.39 4.96 -5.04
C GLY A 41 -19.49 3.86 -4.43
N LEU A 42 -18.17 3.99 -4.58
CA LEU A 42 -17.14 3.14 -3.98
C LEU A 42 -16.43 3.87 -2.85
N ARG A 43 -15.99 3.10 -1.86
CA ARG A 43 -15.09 3.56 -0.79
C ARG A 43 -13.83 2.72 -0.80
N LEU A 44 -12.69 3.38 -0.86
CA LEU A 44 -11.37 2.78 -0.68
C LEU A 44 -10.91 3.05 0.76
N LEU A 45 -10.66 1.99 1.51
CA LEU A 45 -9.93 2.04 2.77
C LEU A 45 -8.49 1.61 2.49
N PHE A 46 -7.54 2.51 2.72
CA PHE A 46 -6.12 2.29 2.53
C PHE A 46 -5.40 2.40 3.87
N THR A 47 -4.85 1.28 4.34
CA THR A 47 -4.17 1.20 5.63
C THR A 47 -2.67 1.04 5.43
N VAL A 48 -1.88 1.84 6.13
CA VAL A 48 -0.42 1.75 6.20
C VAL A 48 -0.02 1.22 7.57
N TRP A 49 0.73 0.11 7.59
CA TRP A 49 1.38 -0.46 8.77
C TRP A 49 2.88 -0.18 8.67
N GLU A 50 3.28 1.01 9.10
CA GLU A 50 4.65 1.51 8.95
C GLU A 50 5.69 0.57 9.57
N MET A 51 5.44 0.10 10.80
CA MET A 51 6.34 -0.79 11.53
C MET A 51 6.49 -2.18 10.88
N GLU A 52 5.56 -2.58 10.02
CA GLU A 52 5.57 -3.86 9.31
C GLU A 52 6.02 -3.71 7.84
N SER A 53 6.18 -2.47 7.34
CA SER A 53 6.40 -2.16 5.94
C SER A 53 5.31 -2.76 5.03
N VAL A 54 4.04 -2.64 5.45
CA VAL A 54 2.88 -3.20 4.76
C VAL A 54 1.84 -2.13 4.46
N ILE A 55 1.29 -2.20 3.26
CA ILE A 55 0.03 -1.52 2.92
C ILE A 55 -1.09 -2.54 2.74
N GLN A 56 -2.32 -2.14 3.04
CA GLN A 56 -3.51 -2.91 2.75
C GLN A 56 -4.57 -2.01 2.14
N ALA A 57 -5.18 -2.44 1.04
CA ALA A 57 -6.28 -1.73 0.41
C ALA A 57 -7.52 -2.62 0.39
N SER A 58 -8.64 -2.06 0.82
CA SER A 58 -9.95 -2.70 0.77
C SER A 58 -10.94 -1.78 0.05
N LEU A 59 -11.61 -2.33 -0.98
CA LEU A 59 -12.59 -1.61 -1.77
C LEU A 59 -13.99 -2.07 -1.38
N PHE A 60 -14.89 -1.13 -1.14
CA PHE A 60 -16.27 -1.36 -0.74
C PHE A 60 -17.23 -0.65 -1.68
N ARG A 61 -18.48 -1.13 -1.77
CA ARG A 61 -19.59 -0.27 -2.18
C ARG A 61 -20.02 0.54 -0.97
N LEU A 62 -20.38 1.82 -1.14
CA LEU A 62 -20.87 2.64 -0.02
C LEU A 62 -22.10 2.03 0.68
N SER A 63 -22.91 1.27 -0.05
CA SER A 63 -24.09 0.59 0.48
C SER A 63 -23.79 -0.73 1.21
N SER A 64 -22.52 -1.11 1.38
CA SER A 64 -22.15 -2.42 1.93
C SER A 64 -20.89 -2.38 2.77
N GLU A 65 -20.93 -3.03 3.94
CA GLU A 65 -19.76 -3.26 4.78
C GLU A 65 -18.88 -4.42 4.29
N LYS A 66 -19.37 -5.22 3.32
CA LYS A 66 -18.58 -6.31 2.75
C LYS A 66 -17.65 -5.77 1.68
N ALA A 67 -16.35 -6.02 1.84
CA ALA A 67 -15.35 -5.67 0.83
C ALA A 67 -15.64 -6.41 -0.50
N LEU A 68 -15.57 -5.67 -1.61
CA LEU A 68 -15.53 -6.21 -2.96
C LEU A 68 -14.20 -6.90 -3.23
N SER A 69 -13.12 -6.31 -2.73
CA SER A 69 -11.76 -6.82 -2.85
C SER A 69 -10.90 -6.30 -1.70
N THR A 70 -10.00 -7.14 -1.21
CA THR A 70 -8.96 -6.77 -0.26
C THR A 70 -7.65 -7.38 -0.72
N TRP A 71 -6.56 -6.61 -0.63
CA TRP A 71 -5.21 -7.09 -0.87
C TRP A 71 -4.23 -6.34 0.03
N ALA A 72 -3.08 -6.93 0.27
CA ALA A 72 -1.96 -6.32 0.97
C ALA A 72 -0.71 -6.36 0.10
N ALA A 73 0.26 -5.49 0.41
CA ALA A 73 1.57 -5.54 -0.18
C ALA A 73 2.65 -5.23 0.86
N TYR A 74 3.66 -6.09 0.92
CA TYR A 74 4.88 -5.85 1.66
C TYR A 74 5.81 -5.02 0.77
N VAL A 75 6.13 -3.81 1.21
CA VAL A 75 6.90 -2.84 0.42
C VAL A 75 8.36 -2.94 0.84
N ARG A 76 9.24 -3.25 -0.11
CA ARG A 76 10.69 -3.36 0.15
C ARG A 76 11.46 -2.15 -0.36
N GLY A 77 10.84 -1.38 -1.26
CA GLY A 77 11.37 -0.18 -1.88
C GLY A 77 10.86 1.09 -1.22
N GLU A 78 10.83 2.16 -2.01
CA GLU A 78 10.34 3.47 -1.62
C GLU A 78 8.89 3.67 -2.06
N VAL A 79 8.17 4.50 -1.31
CA VAL A 79 6.87 5.04 -1.69
C VAL A 79 7.02 6.50 -2.06
N ARG A 80 6.48 6.89 -3.22
CA ARG A 80 6.53 8.27 -3.71
C ARG A 80 5.18 8.75 -4.18
N LEU A 81 4.85 10.01 -3.90
CA LEU A 81 3.84 10.73 -4.67
C LEU A 81 4.45 11.18 -6.00
N ILE A 82 3.85 10.72 -7.09
CA ILE A 82 4.10 11.26 -8.44
C ILE A 82 2.98 12.25 -8.72
N ASP A 83 3.35 13.50 -9.00
CA ASP A 83 2.44 14.58 -9.42
C ASP A 83 3.14 15.42 -10.50
N ASP A 84 3.13 14.90 -11.72
CA ASP A 84 3.74 15.53 -12.89
C ASP A 84 2.93 15.26 -14.17
N ASP A 85 3.50 15.52 -15.35
CA ASP A 85 2.84 15.32 -16.64
C ASP A 85 2.37 13.88 -16.90
N ARG A 86 2.86 12.89 -16.14
CA ARG A 86 2.41 11.48 -16.20
C ARG A 86 1.10 11.25 -15.42
N GLY A 87 0.68 12.21 -14.60
CA GLY A 87 -0.49 12.15 -13.75
C GLY A 87 -0.15 12.18 -12.26
N ARG A 88 -1.19 12.01 -11.45
CA ARG A 88 -1.12 12.06 -9.98
C ARG A 88 -1.42 10.69 -9.35
N TYR A 89 -0.42 10.05 -8.75
CA TYR A 89 -0.55 8.72 -8.17
C TYR A 89 0.51 8.44 -7.10
N LEU A 90 0.21 7.54 -6.17
CA LEU A 90 1.20 6.95 -5.28
C LEU A 90 1.87 5.76 -5.99
N GLU A 91 3.21 5.74 -5.99
CA GLU A 91 4.03 4.66 -6.52
C GLU A 91 4.70 3.91 -5.36
N PHE A 92 4.51 2.60 -5.29
CA PHE A 92 5.12 1.71 -4.31
C PHE A 92 6.08 0.77 -5.02
N GLU A 93 7.37 0.89 -4.75
CA GLU A 93 8.40 0.07 -5.40
C GLU A 93 8.69 -1.25 -4.68
N ASP A 94 9.14 -2.24 -5.45
CA ASP A 94 9.64 -3.52 -4.96
C ASP A 94 8.67 -4.20 -3.98
N CYS A 95 7.40 -4.35 -4.39
CA CYS A 95 6.32 -4.89 -3.58
C CYS A 95 6.12 -6.40 -3.78
N ILE A 96 5.83 -7.10 -2.68
CA ILE A 96 5.31 -8.47 -2.68
C ILE A 96 3.81 -8.42 -2.37
N VAL A 97 2.97 -8.76 -3.36
CA VAL A 97 1.51 -8.77 -3.22
C VAL A 97 1.05 -10.00 -2.46
N ALA A 98 0.12 -9.80 -1.53
CA ALA A 98 -0.42 -10.83 -0.65
C ALA A 98 -1.94 -10.69 -0.48
N PRO A 99 -2.65 -11.78 -0.11
CA PRO A 99 -4.09 -11.71 0.14
C PRO A 99 -4.45 -10.88 1.37
N ASN A 100 -3.56 -10.76 2.36
CA ASN A 100 -3.74 -9.98 3.57
C ASN A 100 -2.38 -9.74 4.28
N ARG A 101 -2.36 -8.86 5.29
CA ARG A 101 -1.14 -8.49 6.01
C ARG A 101 -0.47 -9.62 6.82
N PHE A 102 -1.19 -10.71 7.12
CA PHE A 102 -0.69 -11.84 7.92
C PHE A 102 -0.11 -12.98 7.06
N TRP A 103 -0.03 -12.81 5.75
CA TRP A 103 0.42 -13.87 4.84
C TRP A 103 1.85 -14.35 5.14
N TYR A 104 2.70 -13.51 5.74
CA TYR A 104 4.04 -13.92 6.22
C TYR A 104 4.02 -15.11 7.20
N LEU A 105 2.91 -15.38 7.90
CA LEU A 105 2.78 -16.56 8.77
C LEU A 105 2.82 -17.88 7.97
N GLU A 106 2.34 -17.85 6.73
CA GLU A 106 2.35 -18.99 5.81
C GLU A 106 3.56 -18.93 4.87
N ALA A 107 3.86 -17.72 4.38
CA ALA A 107 4.87 -17.46 3.37
C ALA A 107 6.29 -17.31 3.94
N GLY A 108 6.44 -17.23 5.27
CA GLY A 108 7.72 -16.97 5.94
C GLY A 108 8.22 -15.53 5.74
N ASP A 109 9.54 -15.36 5.72
CA ASP A 109 10.18 -14.06 5.56
C ASP A 109 9.99 -13.51 4.13
N VAL A 110 8.99 -12.65 3.95
CA VAL A 110 8.62 -11.99 2.69
C VAL A 110 9.65 -10.95 2.24
N PHE A 111 10.59 -10.57 3.12
CA PHE A 111 11.68 -9.64 2.80
C PHE A 111 12.94 -10.36 2.31
N ASP A 112 13.02 -11.68 2.45
CA ASP A 112 14.10 -12.50 1.89
C ASP A 112 14.06 -12.47 0.36
N LYS A 113 14.93 -11.68 -0.26
CA LYS A 113 15.06 -11.55 -1.72
C LYS A 113 15.51 -12.84 -2.42
N THR A 114 16.11 -13.78 -1.70
CA THR A 114 16.46 -15.09 -2.27
C THR A 114 15.22 -15.98 -2.41
N ARG A 115 14.27 -15.85 -1.48
CA ARG A 115 13.00 -16.57 -1.49
C ARG A 115 11.94 -15.90 -2.36
N PHE A 116 11.91 -14.57 -2.35
CA PHE A 116 10.99 -13.73 -3.14
C PHE A 116 11.77 -12.85 -4.12
N PRO A 117 12.35 -13.43 -5.19
CA PRO A 117 13.22 -12.68 -6.11
C PRO A 117 12.45 -11.74 -7.04
N PHE A 118 11.14 -11.96 -7.22
CA PHE A 118 10.28 -11.15 -8.07
C PHE A 118 9.41 -10.23 -7.25
N SER A 119 9.22 -9.01 -7.73
CA SER A 119 8.33 -8.01 -7.15
C SER A 119 7.62 -7.22 -8.24
N VAL A 120 6.68 -6.40 -7.80
CA VAL A 120 5.92 -5.48 -8.66
C VAL A 120 6.06 -4.06 -8.14
N THR A 121 5.97 -3.09 -9.03
CA THR A 121 5.59 -1.73 -8.66
C THR A 121 4.07 -1.66 -8.61
N ILE A 122 3.53 -1.10 -7.53
CA ILE A 122 2.11 -0.83 -7.40
C ILE A 122 1.90 0.66 -7.61
N THR A 123 0.95 1.04 -8.46
CA THR A 123 0.53 2.44 -8.60
C THR A 123 -0.92 2.58 -8.18
N VAL A 124 -1.22 3.61 -7.38
CA VAL A 124 -2.57 3.90 -6.88
C VAL A 124 -2.96 5.32 -7.27
N THR A 125 -4.09 5.45 -7.96
CA THR A 125 -4.76 6.71 -8.25
C THR A 125 -6.13 6.71 -7.59
N ILE A 126 -6.54 7.86 -7.04
CA ILE A 126 -7.88 8.03 -6.44
C ILE A 126 -8.75 9.08 -7.13
N ASP A 127 -8.20 9.81 -8.11
CA ASP A 127 -8.89 10.85 -8.85
C ASP A 127 -8.62 10.74 -10.36
N PRO A 128 -9.64 10.85 -11.23
CA PRO A 128 -11.08 11.00 -10.91
C PRO A 128 -11.75 9.71 -10.42
N ASP A 129 -11.07 8.58 -10.58
CA ASP A 129 -11.53 7.23 -10.25
C ASP A 129 -10.44 6.45 -9.51
N PHE A 130 -10.84 5.38 -8.81
CA PHE A 130 -9.87 4.44 -8.23
C PHE A 130 -9.23 3.60 -9.33
N HIS A 131 -7.90 3.70 -9.47
CA HIS A 131 -7.12 2.83 -10.33
C HIS A 131 -5.93 2.25 -9.53
N ILE A 132 -5.81 0.93 -9.54
CA ILE A 132 -4.73 0.20 -8.88
C ILE A 132 -4.09 -0.68 -9.96
N ALA A 133 -2.82 -0.47 -10.25
CA ALA A 133 -2.08 -1.26 -11.22
C ALA A 133 -0.91 -1.98 -10.55
N PHE A 134 -0.64 -3.19 -11.02
CA PHE A 134 0.52 -4.00 -10.65
C PHE A 134 1.40 -4.13 -11.88
N VAL A 135 2.51 -3.42 -11.89
CA VAL A 135 3.45 -3.37 -13.02
C VAL A 135 4.68 -4.21 -12.64
N ASN A 136 5.09 -5.14 -13.50
CA ASN A 136 6.28 -5.94 -13.21
C ASN A 136 7.49 -5.04 -12.98
N TYR A 137 8.15 -5.22 -11.83
CA TYR A 137 9.40 -4.52 -11.54
C TYR A 137 10.52 -5.18 -12.34
N GLU A 138 10.88 -4.62 -13.49
CA GLU A 138 12.17 -4.92 -14.09
C GLU A 138 13.22 -4.16 -13.30
N SER A 139 14.16 -4.89 -12.66
CA SER A 139 15.21 -4.25 -11.88
C SER A 139 15.95 -3.24 -12.76
N ARG A 140 15.84 -1.95 -12.44
CA ARG A 140 16.71 -0.93 -13.01
C ARG A 140 18.14 -1.29 -12.58
N THR A 141 18.90 -1.83 -13.52
CA THR A 141 20.31 -2.20 -13.38
C THR A 141 21.18 -0.98 -13.51
#